data_AF-A0A4D6HIU2-F1
#
_entry.id   AF-A0A4D6HIU2-F1
#
_cell.length_a   1.000
_cell.length_b   1.000
_cell.length_c   1.000
_cell.angle_alpha   90.00
_cell.angle_beta   90.00
_cell.angle_gamma   90.00
#
_symmetry.space_group_name_H-M   'P 1'
#
loop_
_entity.id
_entity.type
_entity.pdbx_description
1 polymer ?
#
loop_
_entity_poly.entity_id
_entity_poly.type
_entity_poly.pdbx_seq_one_letter_code
_entity_poly.pdbx_strand_id
1 'polypeptide(L)'
;MIDNPRLELVLAQYGRLLTIALVVIGVLALVATGWAVANPTTETTTQYGDERVSTDVQTSAVVVQDGELWNEGDRLENSGVYVLNASPELTLEPETRLVDEGDRTPIDDASVHHELTLRFEATRDGESFWNETHTEIDESPAVEDGVAMSTTTIDVESYRDRQRQLERELSGVGNIDLEVDVHVEYETARNQGTQEATTTFHVTDDAYWLAESLSASDGHTYQTATEQTTESRSLGAIGGLSVLGTLALVGAALVARRAPINEDAARRAVHEQRYAEWISRGSIPMWVGDYHISLDTLEDVVDVAIDTNERVVNDRQRGLFAVVSDGVVYYYSERGLWEETAWPEMNLTKQQHATDEKPALSAEELGLEDETEFADPADGGFEDDEDVWKQL
;
A
#
# COMPACT_ATOMS: atom_id res chain seq x y z
N MET A 1 33.29 -31.84 -9.64
CA MET A 1 33.07 -31.71 -11.09
C MET A 1 32.10 -32.81 -11.48
N ILE A 2 30.88 -32.44 -11.87
CA ILE A 2 29.92 -33.42 -12.40
C ILE A 2 30.13 -33.37 -13.91
N ASP A 3 30.99 -34.25 -14.42
CA ASP A 3 31.22 -34.38 -15.86
C ASP A 3 30.01 -35.12 -16.45
N ASN A 4 28.97 -34.36 -16.81
CA ASN A 4 27.77 -34.87 -17.43
C ASN A 4 27.69 -34.33 -18.86
N PRO A 5 27.98 -35.15 -19.88
CA PRO A 5 28.03 -34.69 -21.26
C PRO A 5 26.66 -34.22 -21.78
N ARG A 6 25.56 -34.62 -21.13
CA ARG A 6 24.22 -34.08 -21.45
C ARG A 6 24.09 -32.61 -21.06
N LEU A 7 24.73 -32.19 -19.97
CA LEU A 7 24.73 -30.80 -19.50
C LEU A 7 25.61 -29.94 -20.42
N GLU A 8 26.73 -30.49 -20.88
CA GLU A 8 27.59 -29.85 -21.90
C GLU A 8 26.88 -29.70 -23.25
N LEU A 9 26.09 -30.69 -23.68
CA LEU A 9 25.29 -30.60 -24.90
C LEU A 9 24.22 -29.51 -24.81
N VAL A 10 23.51 -29.41 -23.67
CA VAL A 10 22.51 -28.35 -23.45
C VAL A 10 23.17 -26.97 -23.41
N LEU A 11 24.34 -26.84 -22.79
CA LEU A 11 25.13 -25.59 -22.78
C LEU A 11 25.65 -25.23 -24.18
N ALA A 12 26.03 -26.21 -25.00
CA ALA A 12 26.49 -25.98 -26.37
C ALA A 12 25.33 -25.54 -27.28
N GLN A 13 24.17 -26.19 -27.17
CA GLN A 13 23.01 -25.94 -28.03
C GLN A 13 22.24 -24.66 -27.63
N TYR A 14 22.06 -24.42 -26.33
CA TYR A 14 21.23 -23.33 -25.82
C TYR A 14 21.99 -22.31 -24.96
N GLY A 15 23.32 -22.41 -24.85
CA GLY A 15 24.12 -21.55 -23.95
C GLY A 15 23.89 -20.06 -24.16
N ARG A 16 23.73 -19.61 -25.40
CA ARG A 16 23.42 -18.21 -25.72
C ARG A 16 22.03 -17.81 -25.23
N LEU A 17 21.01 -18.64 -25.48
CA LEU A 17 19.63 -18.37 -25.04
C LEU A 17 19.50 -18.41 -23.51
N LEU A 18 20.13 -19.38 -22.85
CA LEU A 18 20.22 -19.49 -21.39
C LEU A 18 20.93 -18.28 -20.78
N THR A 19 22.03 -17.82 -21.38
CA THR A 19 22.75 -16.62 -20.92
C THR A 19 21.85 -15.39 -21.03
N ILE A 20 21.18 -15.20 -22.17
CA ILE A 20 20.26 -14.07 -22.37
C ILE A 20 19.11 -14.12 -21.36
N ALA A 21 18.48 -15.27 -21.17
CA ALA A 21 17.38 -15.43 -20.21
C ALA A 21 17.82 -15.13 -18.78
N LEU A 22 18.98 -15.64 -18.35
CA LEU A 22 19.52 -15.38 -17.01
C LEU A 22 19.90 -13.90 -16.80
N VAL A 23 20.45 -13.24 -17.82
CA VAL A 23 20.72 -11.79 -17.76
C VAL A 23 19.42 -11.00 -17.63
N VAL A 24 18.40 -11.32 -18.44
CA VAL A 24 17.09 -10.64 -18.38
C VAL A 24 16.45 -10.82 -17.00
N ILE A 25 16.41 -12.03 -16.46
CA ILE A 25 15.89 -12.31 -15.12
C ILE A 25 16.69 -11.55 -14.05
N GLY A 26 18.02 -11.56 -14.16
CA GLY A 26 18.90 -10.86 -13.23
C GLY A 26 18.67 -9.35 -13.20
N VAL A 27 18.58 -8.74 -14.37
CA VAL A 27 18.30 -7.30 -14.53
C VAL A 27 16.91 -6.96 -14.01
N LEU A 28 15.87 -7.71 -14.38
CA LEU A 28 14.50 -7.47 -13.92
C LEU A 28 14.40 -7.58 -12.39
N ALA A 29 15.05 -8.57 -11.78
CA ALA A 29 15.06 -8.73 -10.33
C ALA A 29 15.74 -7.53 -9.63
N LEU A 30 16.88 -7.06 -10.15
CA LEU A 30 17.57 -5.90 -9.59
C LEU A 30 16.80 -4.58 -9.79
N VAL A 31 16.14 -4.41 -10.95
CA VAL A 31 15.26 -3.27 -11.20
C VAL A 31 14.07 -3.29 -10.23
N ALA A 32 13.44 -4.45 -10.03
CA ALA A 32 12.37 -4.60 -9.06
C ALA A 32 12.83 -4.31 -7.62
N THR A 33 14.02 -4.76 -7.23
CA THR A 33 14.63 -4.38 -5.95
C THR A 33 14.80 -2.86 -5.84
N GLY A 34 15.37 -2.21 -6.87
CA GLY A 34 15.57 -0.77 -6.88
C GLY A 34 14.26 0.00 -6.79
N TRP A 35 13.23 -0.45 -7.50
CA TRP A 35 11.89 0.14 -7.45
C TRP A 35 11.24 0.00 -6.07
N ALA A 36 11.33 -1.18 -5.44
CA ALA A 36 10.82 -1.41 -4.09
C ALA A 36 11.57 -0.62 -3.01
N VAL A 37 12.86 -0.33 -3.22
CA VAL A 37 13.65 0.53 -2.33
C VAL A 37 13.29 2.01 -2.51
N ALA A 38 13.01 2.43 -3.75
CA ALA A 38 12.69 3.81 -4.09
C ALA A 38 11.23 4.20 -3.76
N ASN A 39 10.31 3.24 -3.79
CA ASN A 39 8.88 3.45 -3.56
C ASN A 39 8.42 2.66 -2.33
N PRO A 40 8.70 3.16 -1.10
CA PRO A 40 8.14 2.54 0.09
C PRO A 40 6.62 2.70 0.11
N THR A 41 5.89 1.68 0.56
CA THR A 41 4.46 1.80 0.83
C THR A 41 4.24 2.73 2.03
N THR A 42 3.42 3.74 1.84
CA THR A 42 3.00 4.66 2.91
C THR A 42 1.55 4.35 3.26
N GLU A 43 1.30 4.07 4.52
CA GLU A 43 -0.06 3.97 5.06
C GLU A 43 -0.44 5.30 5.70
N THR A 44 -1.63 5.77 5.39
CA THR A 44 -2.15 7.06 5.84
C THR A 44 -3.19 6.77 6.91
N THR A 45 -2.83 6.96 8.17
CA THR A 45 -3.77 6.77 9.30
C THR A 45 -4.35 8.10 9.71
N THR A 46 -5.67 8.21 9.68
CA THR A 46 -6.40 9.37 10.19
C THR A 46 -6.47 9.31 11.71
N GLN A 47 -6.03 10.37 12.38
CA GLN A 47 -6.19 10.56 13.82
C GLN A 47 -7.40 11.44 14.09
N TYR A 48 -8.18 11.08 15.11
CA TYR A 48 -9.34 11.84 15.59
C TYR A 48 -9.05 12.36 17.00
N GLY A 49 -9.59 13.54 17.33
CA GLY A 49 -9.71 14.06 18.68
C GLY A 49 -11.18 14.20 19.05
N ASP A 50 -11.46 14.34 20.34
CA ASP A 50 -12.81 14.44 20.88
C ASP A 50 -12.92 15.69 21.76
N GLU A 51 -13.94 16.52 21.54
CA GLU A 51 -14.27 17.68 22.37
C GLU A 51 -15.55 17.37 23.15
N ARG A 52 -15.56 17.70 24.44
CA ARG A 52 -16.71 17.56 25.33
C ARG A 52 -17.08 18.91 25.93
N VAL A 53 -18.36 19.24 25.83
CA VAL A 53 -18.96 20.42 26.47
C VAL A 53 -20.03 19.93 27.42
N SER A 54 -19.96 20.34 28.69
CA SER A 54 -20.95 19.98 29.70
C SER A 54 -21.36 21.19 30.51
N THR A 55 -22.66 21.41 30.64
CA THR A 55 -23.26 22.43 31.50
C THR A 55 -23.95 21.78 32.68
N ASP A 56 -23.70 22.32 33.88
CA ASP A 56 -24.39 21.97 35.11
C ASP A 56 -24.81 23.27 35.82
N VAL A 57 -26.00 23.31 36.44
CA VAL A 57 -26.39 24.44 37.30
C VAL A 57 -26.22 24.05 38.76
N GLN A 58 -25.29 24.71 39.45
CA GLN A 58 -25.14 24.56 40.89
C GLN A 58 -26.15 25.43 41.63
N THR A 59 -26.63 24.95 42.77
CA THR A 59 -27.57 25.69 43.61
C THR A 59 -26.97 25.98 44.97
N SER A 60 -27.08 27.22 45.46
CA SER A 60 -26.64 27.56 46.81
C SER A 60 -27.61 28.51 47.50
N ALA A 61 -27.77 28.40 48.82
CA ALA A 61 -28.62 29.29 49.59
C ALA A 61 -27.98 29.61 50.95
N VAL A 62 -28.11 30.85 51.40
CA VAL A 62 -27.58 31.28 52.71
C VAL A 62 -28.72 31.30 53.72
N VAL A 63 -28.50 30.66 54.87
CA VAL A 63 -29.45 30.65 55.97
C VAL A 63 -29.43 32.03 56.64
N VAL A 64 -30.57 32.71 56.68
CA VAL A 64 -30.73 34.06 57.26
C VAL A 64 -31.40 34.06 58.64
N GLN A 65 -31.84 32.90 59.12
CA GLN A 65 -32.48 32.74 60.43
C GLN A 65 -31.96 31.48 61.14
N ASP A 66 -31.55 31.63 62.40
CA ASP A 66 -31.18 30.51 63.27
C ASP A 66 -32.34 29.51 63.43
N GLY A 67 -32.03 28.23 63.26
CA GLY A 67 -32.93 27.11 63.49
C GLY A 67 -32.26 25.98 64.29
N GLU A 68 -33.01 24.89 64.51
CA GLU A 68 -32.46 23.71 65.19
C GLU A 68 -31.51 22.90 64.29
N LEU A 69 -31.66 23.03 62.96
CA LEU A 69 -30.90 22.25 61.96
C LEU A 69 -29.69 23.01 61.42
N TRP A 70 -29.84 24.32 61.22
CA TRP A 70 -28.82 25.21 60.63
C TRP A 70 -28.81 26.53 61.38
N ASN A 71 -27.64 27.17 61.41
CA ASN A 71 -27.44 28.47 62.01
C ASN A 71 -27.46 29.56 60.94
N GLU A 72 -27.74 30.79 61.36
CA GLU A 72 -27.61 31.97 60.53
C GLU A 72 -26.17 32.06 59.96
N GLY A 73 -26.09 32.25 58.64
CA GLY A 73 -24.84 32.29 57.88
C GLY A 73 -24.37 30.96 57.32
N ASP A 74 -25.01 29.83 57.67
CA ASP A 74 -24.72 28.54 57.03
C ASP A 74 -25.06 28.60 55.53
N ARG A 75 -24.17 28.13 54.67
CA ARG A 75 -24.41 28.02 53.23
C ARG A 75 -24.79 26.57 52.88
N LEU A 76 -25.96 26.41 52.28
CA LEU A 76 -26.48 25.14 51.79
C LEU A 76 -26.18 25.01 50.30
N GLU A 77 -25.36 24.05 49.90
CA GLU A 77 -24.93 23.85 48.51
C GLU A 77 -25.51 22.54 47.96
N ASN A 78 -26.07 22.59 46.75
CA ASN A 78 -26.67 21.47 46.02
C ASN A 78 -27.59 20.61 46.91
N SER A 79 -28.41 21.26 47.74
CA SER A 79 -29.34 20.60 48.64
C SER A 79 -30.54 20.09 47.85
N GLY A 80 -30.98 18.86 48.12
CA GLY A 80 -32.20 18.32 47.51
C GLY A 80 -33.48 19.02 47.96
N VAL A 81 -33.43 19.80 49.05
CA VAL A 81 -34.52 20.66 49.51
C VAL A 81 -33.98 21.82 50.34
N TYR A 82 -34.60 22.99 50.19
CA TYR A 82 -34.30 24.19 50.95
C TYR A 82 -35.53 24.64 51.73
N VAL A 83 -35.33 25.23 52.91
CA VAL A 83 -36.43 25.68 53.78
C VAL A 83 -36.65 27.16 53.55
N LEU A 84 -37.83 27.53 53.06
CA LEU A 84 -38.13 28.90 52.61
C LEU A 84 -37.98 29.94 53.72
N ASN A 85 -38.47 29.63 54.92
CA ASN A 85 -38.37 30.54 56.07
C ASN A 85 -36.92 30.77 56.54
N ALA A 86 -36.02 29.80 56.29
CA ALA A 86 -34.63 29.86 56.72
C ALA A 86 -33.71 30.45 55.64
N SER A 87 -34.02 30.22 54.36
CA SER A 87 -33.22 30.65 53.21
C SER A 87 -34.13 31.14 52.07
N PRO A 88 -34.67 32.36 52.15
CA PRO A 88 -35.67 32.87 51.19
C PRO A 88 -35.08 33.16 49.80
N GLU A 89 -33.77 33.32 49.70
CA GLU A 89 -33.05 33.55 48.46
C GLU A 89 -32.33 32.27 48.01
N LEU A 90 -32.36 32.00 46.70
CA LEU A 90 -31.65 30.88 46.06
C LEU A 90 -30.68 31.45 45.02
N THR A 91 -29.41 31.11 45.15
CA THR A 91 -28.37 31.38 44.17
C THR A 91 -28.29 30.22 43.17
N LEU A 92 -28.29 30.55 41.88
CA LEU A 92 -28.13 29.63 40.76
C LEU A 92 -26.85 29.98 40.02
N GLU A 93 -26.00 28.97 39.79
CA GLU A 93 -24.67 29.13 39.20
C GLU A 93 -24.52 28.15 38.02
N PRO A 94 -24.94 28.53 36.81
CA PRO A 94 -24.64 27.77 35.60
C PRO A 94 -23.14 27.75 35.33
N GLU A 95 -22.60 26.54 35.21
CA GLU A 95 -21.19 26.27 34.93
C GLU A 95 -21.08 25.41 33.67
N THR A 96 -20.42 25.94 32.64
CA THR A 96 -20.15 25.23 31.39
C THR A 96 -18.66 24.90 31.31
N ARG A 97 -18.33 23.61 31.22
CA ARG A 97 -16.96 23.10 31.07
C ARG A 97 -16.69 22.65 29.65
N LEU A 98 -15.57 23.07 29.09
CA LEU A 98 -15.10 22.76 27.74
C LEU A 98 -13.74 22.05 27.82
N VAL A 99 -13.68 20.80 27.37
CA VAL A 99 -12.48 19.96 27.46
C VAL A 99 -12.23 19.25 26.14
N ASP A 100 -10.97 19.27 25.70
CA ASP A 100 -10.48 18.36 24.67
C ASP A 100 -10.18 17.01 25.33
N GLU A 101 -11.00 15.99 25.10
CA GLU A 101 -10.87 14.66 25.71
C GLU A 101 -9.61 13.91 25.26
N GLY A 102 -9.11 14.21 24.05
CA GLY A 102 -7.92 13.55 23.51
C GLY A 102 -6.69 13.78 24.38
N ASP A 103 -6.46 15.05 24.74
CA ASP A 103 -5.33 15.48 25.57
C ASP A 103 -5.75 15.84 27.01
N ARG A 104 -7.04 15.71 27.34
CA ARG A 104 -7.66 16.15 28.62
C ARG A 104 -7.28 17.57 29.00
N THR A 105 -7.25 18.45 28.01
CA THR A 105 -6.81 19.84 28.16
C THR A 105 -8.03 20.77 28.14
N PRO A 106 -8.12 21.75 29.05
CA PRO A 106 -9.18 22.75 29.00
C PRO A 106 -9.13 23.61 27.74
N ILE A 107 -10.30 24.07 27.27
CA ILE A 107 -10.41 24.92 26.08
C ILE A 107 -10.72 26.35 26.52
N ASP A 108 -9.71 27.22 26.51
CA ASP A 108 -9.85 28.62 26.95
C ASP A 108 -10.29 29.57 25.82
N ASP A 109 -9.98 29.25 24.57
CA ASP A 109 -10.34 30.06 23.40
C ASP A 109 -11.73 29.64 22.89
N ALA A 110 -12.74 30.02 23.67
CA ALA A 110 -14.15 29.77 23.38
C ALA A 110 -15.03 30.93 23.82
N SER A 111 -16.18 31.08 23.16
CA SER A 111 -17.27 31.94 23.61
C SER A 111 -18.41 31.09 24.15
N VAL A 112 -18.92 31.49 25.31
CA VAL A 112 -20.08 30.88 25.95
C VAL A 112 -21.10 31.97 26.25
N HIS A 113 -22.36 31.68 26.00
CA HIS A 113 -23.49 32.53 26.35
C HIS A 113 -24.44 31.73 27.25
N HIS A 114 -24.70 32.24 28.44
CA HIS A 114 -25.65 31.67 29.38
C HIS A 114 -26.93 32.49 29.35
N GLU A 115 -28.06 31.82 29.11
CA GLU A 115 -29.39 32.33 29.33
C GLU A 115 -30.08 31.44 30.38
N LEU A 116 -30.50 32.02 31.51
CA LEU A 116 -31.29 31.34 32.53
C LEU A 116 -32.59 32.08 32.70
N THR A 117 -33.70 31.37 32.56
CA THR A 117 -35.03 31.94 32.72
C THR A 117 -35.88 31.14 33.71
N LEU A 118 -36.76 31.85 34.43
CA LEU A 118 -37.84 31.25 35.19
C LEU A 118 -39.15 31.47 34.43
N ARG A 119 -39.89 30.39 34.17
CA ARG A 119 -41.10 30.42 33.37
C ARG A 119 -42.28 29.90 34.18
N PHE A 120 -43.28 30.75 34.38
CA PHE A 120 -44.60 30.31 34.82
C PHE A 120 -45.35 29.75 33.62
N GLU A 121 -45.88 28.53 33.74
CA GLU A 121 -46.66 27.89 32.70
C GLU A 121 -48.01 27.44 33.25
N ALA A 122 -49.10 27.91 32.61
CA ALA A 122 -50.45 27.50 32.96
C ALA A 122 -50.94 26.40 32.01
N THR A 123 -51.24 25.23 32.57
CA THR A 123 -51.63 24.04 31.82
C THR A 123 -53.04 23.59 32.17
N ARG A 124 -53.77 23.09 31.17
CA ARG A 124 -55.09 22.46 31.33
C ARG A 124 -55.18 21.22 30.48
N ASP A 125 -55.55 20.09 31.09
CA ASP A 125 -55.64 18.79 30.40
C ASP A 125 -54.32 18.41 29.67
N GLY A 126 -53.18 18.90 30.18
CA GLY A 126 -51.84 18.70 29.59
C GLY A 126 -51.47 19.69 28.48
N GLU A 127 -52.34 20.63 28.12
CA GLU A 127 -52.06 21.66 27.11
C GLU A 127 -51.77 23.01 27.78
N SER A 128 -50.64 23.61 27.40
CA SER A 128 -50.28 24.97 27.79
C SER A 128 -51.19 25.99 27.12
N PHE A 129 -51.76 26.90 27.89
CA PHE A 129 -52.62 27.97 27.37
C PHE A 129 -52.14 29.38 27.71
N TRP A 130 -51.15 29.51 28.60
CA TRP A 130 -50.54 30.77 28.97
C TRP A 130 -49.16 30.53 29.58
N ASN A 131 -48.21 31.45 29.34
CA ASN A 131 -46.91 31.46 29.99
C ASN A 131 -46.43 32.90 30.28
N GLU A 132 -45.52 33.02 31.24
CA GLU A 132 -44.78 34.24 31.57
C GLU A 132 -43.34 33.88 31.91
N THR A 133 -42.38 34.49 31.22
CA THR A 133 -40.95 34.20 31.37
C THR A 133 -40.22 35.40 31.97
N HIS A 134 -39.39 35.16 32.97
CA HIS A 134 -38.47 36.12 33.59
C HIS A 134 -37.03 35.67 33.34
N THR A 135 -36.24 36.51 32.68
CA THR A 135 -34.82 36.24 32.43
C THR A 135 -33.98 36.70 33.61
N GLU A 136 -33.22 35.78 34.21
CA GLU A 136 -32.34 36.03 35.36
C GLU A 136 -30.87 36.12 34.98
N ILE A 137 -30.46 35.40 33.92
CA ILE A 137 -29.13 35.47 33.33
C ILE A 137 -29.30 35.64 31.83
N ASP A 138 -28.57 36.59 31.25
CA ASP A 138 -28.40 36.82 29.81
C ASP A 138 -27.03 37.49 29.66
N GLU A 139 -25.98 36.67 29.68
CA GLU A 139 -24.60 37.16 29.63
C GLU A 139 -23.65 36.16 28.97
N SER A 140 -22.48 36.66 28.57
CA SER A 140 -21.39 35.84 28.04
C SER A 140 -20.20 35.91 29.01
N PRO A 141 -20.10 34.98 29.98
CA PRO A 141 -18.99 34.97 30.92
C PRO A 141 -17.67 34.67 30.21
N ALA A 142 -16.56 35.10 30.80
CA ALA A 142 -15.24 34.71 30.32
C ALA A 142 -14.99 33.23 30.58
N VAL A 143 -14.30 32.55 29.67
CA VAL A 143 -13.85 31.17 29.85
C VAL A 143 -12.47 31.20 30.51
N GLU A 144 -12.36 30.62 31.69
CA GLU A 144 -11.10 30.50 32.44
C GLU A 144 -10.85 29.03 32.80
N ASP A 145 -9.70 28.48 32.40
CA ASP A 145 -9.33 27.07 32.61
C ASP A 145 -10.41 26.12 32.04
N GLY A 146 -10.92 26.45 30.85
CA GLY A 146 -12.02 25.76 30.17
C GLY A 146 -13.37 25.81 30.91
N VAL A 147 -13.57 26.74 31.85
CA VAL A 147 -14.83 26.89 32.58
C VAL A 147 -15.41 28.29 32.38
N ALA A 148 -16.65 28.35 31.92
CA ALA A 148 -17.49 29.54 31.91
C ALA A 148 -18.50 29.45 33.06
N MET A 149 -18.59 30.50 33.89
CA MET A 149 -19.48 30.52 35.05
C MET A 149 -20.26 31.83 35.12
N SER A 150 -21.57 31.72 35.30
CA SER A 150 -22.46 32.83 35.59
C SER A 150 -23.11 32.63 36.95
N THR A 151 -23.68 33.69 37.53
CA THR A 151 -24.35 33.61 38.83
C THR A 151 -25.53 34.58 38.88
N THR A 152 -26.65 34.10 39.44
CA THR A 152 -27.80 34.93 39.77
C THR A 152 -28.37 34.50 41.12
N THR A 153 -29.09 35.39 41.80
CA THR A 153 -29.79 35.09 43.04
C THR A 153 -31.24 35.52 42.92
N ILE A 154 -32.14 34.56 43.08
CA ILE A 154 -33.59 34.76 42.97
C ILE A 154 -34.24 34.82 44.35
N ASP A 155 -35.22 35.71 44.49
CA ASP A 155 -36.09 35.78 45.66
C ASP A 155 -37.25 34.79 45.49
N VAL A 156 -37.15 33.64 46.17
CA VAL A 156 -38.13 32.56 46.05
C VAL A 156 -39.48 32.96 46.62
N GLU A 157 -39.52 33.85 47.63
CA GLU A 157 -40.79 34.34 48.18
C GLU A 157 -41.57 35.17 47.17
N SER A 158 -40.88 36.03 46.41
CA SER A 158 -41.48 36.81 45.34
C SER A 158 -42.09 35.93 44.25
N TYR A 159 -41.39 34.88 43.82
CA TYR A 159 -41.88 33.92 42.83
C TYR A 159 -43.10 33.13 43.34
N ARG A 160 -43.09 32.69 44.60
CA ARG A 160 -44.24 32.03 45.24
C ARG A 160 -45.47 32.91 45.27
N ASP A 161 -45.30 34.17 45.67
CA ASP A 161 -46.41 35.11 45.79
C ASP A 161 -47.01 35.46 44.43
N ARG A 162 -46.17 35.53 43.38
CA ARG A 162 -46.58 35.63 41.99
C ARG A 162 -47.36 34.40 41.54
N GLN A 163 -46.87 33.19 41.83
CA GLN A 163 -47.57 31.95 41.50
C GLN A 163 -48.99 31.94 42.09
N ARG A 164 -49.12 32.22 43.39
CA ARG A 164 -50.43 32.28 44.07
C ARG A 164 -51.33 33.38 43.52
N GLN A 165 -50.76 34.50 43.04
CA GLN A 165 -51.53 35.53 42.36
C GLN A 165 -52.13 34.99 41.06
N LEU A 166 -51.31 34.37 40.23
CA LEU A 166 -51.74 33.78 38.96
C LEU A 166 -52.79 32.68 39.19
N GLU A 167 -52.62 31.83 40.20
CA GLU A 167 -53.60 30.79 40.58
C GLU A 167 -54.97 31.38 40.93
N ARG A 168 -55.00 32.50 41.66
CA ARG A 168 -56.24 33.22 41.98
C ARG A 168 -56.86 33.86 40.74
N GLU A 169 -56.05 34.44 39.86
CA GLU A 169 -56.52 35.06 38.62
C GLU A 169 -57.14 34.03 37.67
N LEU A 170 -56.51 32.87 37.52
CA LEU A 170 -57.01 31.77 36.69
C LEU A 170 -58.18 31.01 37.32
N SER A 171 -58.53 31.28 38.59
CA SER A 171 -59.67 30.68 39.28
C SER A 171 -59.71 29.14 39.21
N GLY A 172 -58.55 28.49 39.16
CA GLY A 172 -58.41 27.04 39.08
C GLY A 172 -58.80 26.40 37.74
N VAL A 173 -58.81 27.18 36.64
CA VAL A 173 -59.07 26.65 35.28
C VAL A 173 -57.97 25.69 34.80
N GLY A 174 -56.79 25.74 35.42
CA GLY A 174 -55.65 24.88 35.16
C GLY A 174 -54.69 24.87 36.35
N ASN A 175 -53.54 24.21 36.19
CA ASN A 175 -52.41 24.28 37.12
C ASN A 175 -51.42 25.33 36.64
N ILE A 176 -50.67 25.94 37.56
CA ILE A 176 -49.52 26.78 37.23
C ILE A 176 -48.28 26.10 37.77
N ASP A 177 -47.36 25.81 36.87
CA ASP A 177 -46.05 25.28 37.18
C ASP A 177 -45.01 26.39 37.01
N LEU A 178 -43.96 26.35 37.82
CA LEU A 178 -42.79 27.22 37.68
C LEU A 178 -41.65 26.34 37.17
N GLU A 179 -41.06 26.70 36.05
CA GLU A 179 -39.98 25.98 35.40
C GLU A 179 -38.72 26.85 35.42
N VAL A 180 -37.57 26.20 35.56
CA VAL A 180 -36.25 26.81 35.36
C VAL A 180 -35.71 26.24 34.06
N ASP A 181 -35.46 27.13 33.10
CA ASP A 181 -34.92 26.81 31.79
C ASP A 181 -33.50 27.41 31.71
N VAL A 182 -32.52 26.58 31.35
CA VAL A 182 -31.16 27.02 31.01
C VAL A 182 -30.89 26.71 29.56
N HIS A 183 -30.48 27.75 28.83
CA HIS A 183 -30.00 27.67 27.47
C HIS A 183 -28.55 28.16 27.43
N VAL A 184 -27.67 27.33 26.87
CA VAL A 184 -26.25 27.65 26.70
C VAL A 184 -25.88 27.57 25.24
N GLU A 185 -25.41 28.67 24.67
CA GLU A 185 -24.79 28.66 23.36
C GLU A 185 -23.27 28.67 23.55
N TYR A 186 -22.56 27.82 22.81
CA TYR A 186 -21.10 27.76 22.86
C TYR A 186 -20.49 27.72 21.47
N GLU A 187 -19.31 28.32 21.33
CA GLU A 187 -18.49 28.27 20.13
C GLU A 187 -17.01 28.13 20.55
N THR A 188 -16.39 27.05 20.07
CA THR A 188 -14.96 26.76 20.16
C THR A 188 -14.32 26.98 18.80
N ALA A 189 -12.99 26.92 18.71
CA ALA A 189 -12.29 26.98 17.43
C ALA A 189 -12.70 25.87 16.44
N ARG A 190 -13.31 24.78 16.89
CA ARG A 190 -13.62 23.59 16.08
C ARG A 190 -15.11 23.27 16.00
N ASN A 191 -15.91 23.76 16.93
CA ASN A 191 -17.31 23.39 17.05
C ASN A 191 -18.17 24.52 17.61
N GLN A 192 -19.47 24.48 17.33
CA GLN A 192 -20.46 25.33 17.96
C GLN A 192 -21.72 24.51 18.23
N GLY A 193 -22.45 24.87 19.28
CA GLY A 193 -23.65 24.15 19.66
C GLY A 193 -24.49 24.90 20.67
N THR A 194 -25.64 24.29 20.97
CA THR A 194 -26.62 24.81 21.93
C THR A 194 -27.05 23.70 22.86
N GLN A 195 -27.01 23.94 24.16
CA GLN A 195 -27.49 23.04 25.21
C GLN A 195 -28.72 23.63 25.89
N GLU A 196 -29.73 22.81 26.10
CA GLU A 196 -30.97 23.21 26.77
C GLU A 196 -31.28 22.20 27.87
N ALA A 197 -31.60 22.70 29.06
CA ALA A 197 -32.06 21.90 30.19
C ALA A 197 -33.20 22.62 30.91
N THR A 198 -34.26 21.88 31.21
CA THR A 198 -35.47 22.39 31.89
C THR A 198 -35.79 21.51 33.09
N THR A 199 -36.19 22.11 34.19
CA THR A 199 -36.67 21.40 35.39
C THR A 199 -37.81 22.15 36.05
N THR A 200 -38.74 21.44 36.68
CA THR A 200 -39.79 22.07 37.49
C THR A 200 -39.20 22.56 38.81
N PHE A 201 -39.45 23.82 39.15
CA PHE A 201 -39.11 24.42 40.42
C PHE A 201 -40.32 24.43 41.35
N HIS A 202 -40.31 23.51 42.32
CA HIS A 202 -41.38 23.39 43.28
C HIS A 202 -41.19 24.37 44.42
N VAL A 203 -42.22 25.19 44.66
CA VAL A 203 -42.26 26.12 45.79
C VAL A 203 -43.52 25.88 46.60
N THR A 204 -43.36 25.63 47.90
CA THR A 204 -44.45 25.42 48.86
C THR A 204 -44.48 26.56 49.88
N ASP A 205 -45.35 26.43 50.88
CA ASP A 205 -45.41 27.41 51.97
C ASP A 205 -44.14 27.39 52.84
N ASP A 206 -43.47 26.24 52.93
CA ASP A 206 -42.37 26.00 53.88
C ASP A 206 -41.01 25.70 53.23
N ALA A 207 -41.00 25.21 51.99
CA ALA A 207 -39.80 24.69 51.32
C ALA A 207 -39.85 24.84 49.80
N TYR A 208 -38.67 24.75 49.17
CA TYR A 208 -38.52 24.73 47.72
C TYR A 208 -37.41 23.77 47.27
N TRP A 209 -37.52 23.26 46.03
CA TRP A 209 -36.55 22.36 45.42
C TRP A 209 -36.73 22.28 43.89
N LEU A 210 -35.68 21.88 43.18
CA LEU A 210 -35.76 21.50 41.78
C LEU A 210 -36.15 20.01 41.68
N ALA A 211 -37.06 19.65 40.78
CA ALA A 211 -37.49 18.27 40.60
C ALA A 211 -36.33 17.36 40.15
N GLU A 212 -35.50 17.88 39.26
CA GLU A 212 -34.29 17.25 38.72
C GLU A 212 -33.14 18.25 38.67
N SER A 213 -31.90 17.75 38.72
CA SER A 213 -30.71 18.58 38.49
C SER A 213 -30.68 19.06 37.04
N LEU A 214 -30.39 20.35 36.83
CA LEU A 214 -30.19 20.93 35.51
C LEU A 214 -28.78 20.61 35.01
N SER A 215 -28.67 19.65 34.09
CA SER A 215 -27.42 19.34 33.42
C SER A 215 -27.63 18.91 31.97
N ALA A 216 -26.67 19.27 31.11
CA ALA A 216 -26.62 18.92 29.70
C ALA A 216 -25.17 18.58 29.31
N SER A 217 -24.99 17.68 28.35
CA SER A 217 -23.64 17.35 27.87
C SER A 217 -23.65 16.89 26.42
N ASP A 218 -22.71 17.42 25.63
CA ASP A 218 -22.47 17.04 24.25
C ASP A 218 -21.02 16.60 24.04
N GLY A 219 -20.83 15.64 23.14
CA GLY A 219 -19.53 15.15 22.70
C GLY A 219 -19.41 15.23 21.18
N HIS A 220 -18.27 15.72 20.70
CA HIS A 220 -18.00 15.91 19.27
C HIS A 220 -16.63 15.36 18.88
N THR A 221 -16.61 14.46 17.90
CA THR A 221 -15.37 13.91 17.33
C THR A 221 -14.94 14.72 16.12
N TYR A 222 -13.67 15.12 16.06
CA TYR A 222 -13.07 15.88 14.96
C TYR A 222 -11.76 15.24 14.51
N GLN A 223 -11.29 15.55 13.29
CA GLN A 223 -10.04 15.00 12.78
C GLN A 223 -8.85 15.89 13.20
N THR A 224 -7.89 15.34 13.94
CA THR A 224 -6.73 16.08 14.48
C THR A 224 -5.56 16.09 13.52
N ALA A 225 -5.26 14.97 12.88
CA ALA A 225 -4.11 14.84 12.00
C ALA A 225 -4.25 13.66 11.02
N THR A 226 -3.35 13.65 10.05
CA THR A 226 -3.12 12.47 9.21
C THR A 226 -1.67 12.05 9.40
N GLU A 227 -1.44 10.90 10.04
CA GLU A 227 -0.10 10.37 10.24
C GLU A 227 0.25 9.46 9.06
N GLN A 228 1.25 9.86 8.28
CA GLN A 228 1.83 9.01 7.25
C GLN A 228 2.87 8.11 7.90
N THR A 229 2.50 6.86 8.18
CA THR A 229 3.47 5.85 8.58
C THR A 229 4.05 5.22 7.33
N THR A 230 5.35 5.39 7.11
CA THR A 230 6.06 4.62 6.10
C THR A 230 6.18 3.19 6.61
N GLU A 231 5.53 2.24 5.92
CA GLU A 231 5.57 0.83 6.31
C GLU A 231 7.03 0.34 6.30
N SER A 232 7.37 -0.53 7.26
CA SER A 232 8.73 -1.08 7.32
C SER A 232 9.02 -1.81 6.01
N ARG A 233 10.09 -1.39 5.30
CA ARG A 233 10.49 -2.01 4.03
C ARG A 233 10.51 -3.53 4.20
N SER A 234 9.88 -4.26 3.29
CA SER A 234 9.97 -5.72 3.25
C SER A 234 11.41 -6.13 2.92
N LEU A 235 12.26 -6.18 3.96
CA LEU A 235 13.66 -6.58 3.86
C LEU A 235 13.78 -8.00 3.29
N GLY A 236 12.76 -8.84 3.51
CA GLY A 236 12.66 -10.17 2.91
C GLY A 236 12.50 -10.13 1.39
N ALA A 237 11.61 -9.27 0.86
CA ALA A 237 11.41 -9.14 -0.58
C ALA A 237 12.63 -8.51 -1.27
N ILE A 238 13.19 -7.44 -0.68
CA ILE A 238 14.40 -6.77 -1.15
C ILE A 238 15.57 -7.76 -1.17
N GLY A 239 15.82 -8.43 -0.05
CA GLY A 239 16.89 -9.42 0.09
C GLY A 239 16.72 -10.61 -0.86
N GLY A 240 15.51 -11.14 -0.98
CA GLY A 240 15.20 -12.26 -1.88
C GLY A 240 15.45 -11.91 -3.35
N LEU A 241 14.97 -10.76 -3.82
CA LEU A 241 15.19 -10.30 -5.20
C LEU A 241 16.65 -9.97 -5.48
N SER A 242 17.38 -9.39 -4.53
CA SER A 242 18.83 -9.15 -4.66
C SER A 242 19.62 -10.46 -4.79
N VAL A 243 19.31 -11.47 -3.98
CA VAL A 243 19.96 -12.79 -4.05
C VAL A 243 19.62 -13.48 -5.38
N LEU A 244 18.35 -13.44 -5.79
CA LEU A 244 17.93 -14.01 -7.08
C LEU A 244 18.65 -13.35 -8.26
N GLY A 245 18.69 -12.01 -8.28
CA GLY A 245 19.32 -11.24 -9.35
C GLY A 245 20.82 -11.51 -9.45
N THR A 246 21.52 -11.53 -8.31
CA THR A 246 22.96 -11.83 -8.26
C THR A 246 23.27 -13.25 -8.68
N LEU A 247 22.50 -14.25 -8.21
CA LEU A 247 22.68 -15.64 -8.62
C LEU A 247 22.42 -15.85 -10.12
N ALA A 248 21.42 -15.18 -10.68
CA ALA A 248 21.13 -15.25 -12.12
C ALA A 248 22.30 -14.69 -12.96
N LEU A 249 22.88 -13.55 -12.56
CA LEU A 249 24.04 -12.97 -13.25
C LEU A 249 25.31 -13.81 -13.10
N VAL A 250 25.57 -14.36 -11.90
CA VAL A 250 26.68 -15.30 -11.69
C VAL A 250 26.48 -16.56 -12.54
N GLY A 251 25.26 -17.08 -12.61
CA GLY A 251 24.89 -18.19 -13.49
C GLY A 251 25.14 -17.87 -14.97
N ALA A 252 24.71 -16.70 -15.44
CA ALA A 252 24.96 -16.24 -16.80
C ALA A 252 26.45 -16.16 -17.12
N ALA A 253 27.26 -15.62 -16.20
CA ALA A 253 28.71 -15.55 -16.36
C ALA A 253 29.37 -16.93 -16.42
N LEU A 254 28.89 -17.90 -15.62
CA LEU A 254 29.38 -19.28 -15.64
C LEU A 254 29.00 -20.00 -16.95
N VAL A 255 27.77 -19.82 -17.44
CA VAL A 255 27.31 -20.37 -18.72
C VAL A 255 28.12 -19.76 -19.86
N ALA A 256 28.25 -18.43 -19.92
CA ALA A 256 29.01 -17.73 -20.96
C ALA A 256 30.49 -18.15 -21.00
N ARG A 257 31.12 -18.39 -19.83
CA ARG A 257 32.50 -18.91 -19.76
C ARG A 257 32.64 -20.34 -20.27
N ARG A 258 31.58 -21.14 -20.20
CA ARG A 258 31.55 -22.53 -20.71
C ARG A 258 30.97 -22.66 -22.11
N ALA A 259 30.41 -21.59 -22.68
CA ALA A 259 29.73 -21.64 -23.97
C ALA A 259 30.60 -21.77 -25.23
N PRO A 260 31.95 -21.66 -25.26
CA PRO A 260 32.70 -22.05 -26.45
C PRO A 260 32.93 -23.58 -26.49
N ILE A 261 31.88 -24.37 -26.24
CA ILE A 261 31.89 -25.81 -26.47
C ILE A 261 31.40 -26.04 -27.90
N ASN A 262 32.23 -26.67 -28.73
CA ASN A 262 31.82 -27.10 -30.05
C ASN A 262 30.66 -28.12 -29.92
N GLU A 263 29.49 -27.78 -30.47
CA GLU A 263 28.27 -28.59 -30.39
C GLU A 263 28.49 -30.02 -30.89
N ASP A 264 29.30 -30.18 -31.95
CA ASP A 264 29.62 -31.49 -32.52
C ASP A 264 30.47 -32.34 -31.58
N ALA A 265 31.40 -31.71 -30.87
CA ALA A 265 32.22 -32.39 -29.85
C ALA A 265 31.39 -32.81 -28.63
N ALA A 266 30.44 -31.98 -28.19
CA ALA A 266 29.54 -32.31 -27.09
C ALA A 266 28.55 -33.43 -27.47
N ARG A 267 27.99 -33.37 -28.69
CA ARG A 267 27.10 -34.41 -29.23
C ARG A 267 27.82 -35.76 -29.27
N ARG A 268 29.05 -35.78 -29.79
CA ARG A 268 29.90 -36.98 -29.81
C ARG A 268 30.15 -37.55 -28.41
N ALA A 269 30.49 -36.70 -27.44
CA ALA A 269 30.70 -37.14 -26.06
C ALA A 269 29.46 -37.82 -25.45
N VAL A 270 28.25 -37.33 -25.78
CA VAL A 270 26.99 -37.99 -25.38
C VAL A 270 26.80 -39.34 -26.06
N HIS A 271 27.05 -39.44 -27.38
CA HIS A 271 26.90 -40.71 -28.11
C HIS A 271 27.95 -41.76 -27.69
N GLU A 272 29.21 -41.36 -27.51
CA GLU A 272 30.26 -42.24 -26.99
C GLU A 272 29.91 -42.79 -25.59
N GLN A 273 29.33 -41.96 -24.70
CA GLN A 273 28.89 -42.43 -23.39
C GLN A 273 27.67 -43.35 -23.49
N ARG A 274 26.69 -43.02 -24.34
CA ARG A 274 25.46 -43.82 -24.53
C ARG A 274 25.78 -45.22 -25.05
N TYR A 275 26.68 -45.32 -26.03
CA TYR A 275 27.02 -46.58 -26.69
C TYR A 275 28.32 -47.20 -26.16
N ALA A 276 28.76 -46.79 -24.96
CA ALA A 276 30.02 -47.25 -24.37
C ALA A 276 30.09 -48.77 -24.21
N GLU A 277 28.96 -49.45 -24.08
CA GLU A 277 28.90 -50.91 -23.98
C GLU A 277 29.18 -51.61 -25.33
N TRP A 278 28.90 -50.94 -26.45
CA TRP A 278 29.09 -51.44 -27.83
C TRP A 278 30.42 -50.99 -28.44
N ILE A 279 31.02 -49.92 -27.89
CA ILE A 279 32.27 -49.36 -28.38
C ILE A 279 33.48 -49.94 -27.64
N SER A 280 34.44 -50.47 -28.39
CA SER A 280 35.73 -50.95 -27.90
C SER A 280 36.86 -50.03 -28.36
N ARG A 281 37.92 -49.91 -27.56
CA ARG A 281 39.11 -49.15 -27.96
C ARG A 281 40.08 -50.09 -28.68
N GLY A 282 40.53 -49.70 -29.86
CA GLY A 282 41.45 -50.52 -30.64
C GLY A 282 42.05 -49.73 -31.79
N SER A 283 43.03 -50.32 -32.47
CA SER A 283 43.61 -49.75 -33.69
C SER A 283 43.12 -50.55 -34.89
N ILE A 284 42.62 -49.87 -35.91
CA ILE A 284 42.13 -50.52 -37.13
C ILE A 284 43.27 -50.53 -38.16
N PRO A 285 43.75 -51.71 -38.61
CA PRO A 285 44.72 -51.78 -39.70
C PRO A 285 44.11 -51.27 -41.01
N MET A 286 44.79 -50.37 -41.73
CA MET A 286 44.21 -49.71 -42.91
C MET A 286 44.00 -50.63 -44.13
N TRP A 287 44.56 -51.85 -44.10
CA TRP A 287 44.37 -52.88 -45.12
C TRP A 287 43.16 -53.80 -44.84
N VAL A 288 42.32 -53.47 -43.86
CA VAL A 288 41.15 -54.29 -43.51
C VAL A 288 39.96 -53.95 -44.41
N GLY A 289 39.27 -55.01 -44.84
CA GLY A 289 38.09 -54.95 -45.71
C GLY A 289 38.42 -54.64 -47.17
N ASP A 290 37.58 -55.18 -48.05
CA ASP A 290 37.62 -54.99 -49.50
C ASP A 290 36.79 -53.77 -49.93
N TYR A 291 35.84 -53.34 -49.08
CA TYR A 291 34.95 -52.20 -49.34
C TYR A 291 34.81 -51.31 -48.11
N HIS A 292 34.73 -49.99 -48.32
CA HIS A 292 34.61 -49.00 -47.26
C HIS A 292 33.36 -48.14 -47.49
N ILE A 293 32.47 -48.07 -46.50
CA ILE A 293 31.23 -47.30 -46.55
C ILE A 293 31.29 -46.24 -45.45
N SER A 294 31.28 -44.97 -45.86
CA SER A 294 31.15 -43.84 -44.92
C SER A 294 29.71 -43.71 -44.46
N LEU A 295 29.52 -43.63 -43.16
CA LEU A 295 28.24 -43.31 -42.53
C LEU A 295 28.27 -41.88 -41.98
N ASP A 296 27.10 -41.27 -41.89
CA ASP A 296 26.98 -39.85 -41.55
C ASP A 296 27.10 -39.60 -40.03
N THR A 297 26.79 -40.60 -39.20
CA THR A 297 26.85 -40.47 -37.74
C THR A 297 27.47 -41.70 -37.04
N LEU A 298 27.94 -41.49 -35.80
CA LEU A 298 28.37 -42.59 -34.92
C LEU A 298 27.20 -43.55 -34.58
N GLU A 299 25.97 -43.05 -34.53
CA GLU A 299 24.78 -43.87 -34.25
C GLU A 299 24.57 -44.91 -35.36
N ASP A 300 24.70 -44.50 -36.63
CA ASP A 300 24.59 -45.42 -37.77
C ASP A 300 25.66 -46.53 -37.72
N VAL A 301 26.89 -46.20 -37.30
CA VAL A 301 27.97 -47.21 -37.13
C VAL A 301 27.62 -48.20 -36.00
N VAL A 302 27.00 -47.73 -34.92
CA VAL A 302 26.56 -48.60 -33.81
C VAL A 302 25.41 -49.49 -34.25
N ASP A 303 24.44 -48.97 -35.00
CA ASP A 303 23.31 -49.77 -35.52
C ASP A 303 23.79 -50.92 -36.39
N VAL A 304 24.77 -50.66 -37.28
CA VAL A 304 25.42 -51.72 -38.05
C VAL A 304 26.12 -52.74 -37.14
N ALA A 305 26.77 -52.30 -36.06
CA ALA A 305 27.39 -53.21 -35.10
C ALA A 305 26.35 -54.14 -34.44
N ILE A 306 25.18 -53.59 -34.09
CA ILE A 306 24.09 -54.35 -33.48
C ILE A 306 23.53 -55.37 -34.48
N ASP A 307 23.25 -54.94 -35.71
CA ASP A 307 22.68 -55.79 -36.75
C ASP A 307 23.61 -56.91 -37.19
N THR A 308 24.92 -56.63 -37.21
CA THR A 308 25.96 -57.62 -37.56
C THR A 308 26.48 -58.41 -36.36
N ASN A 309 25.99 -58.10 -35.15
CA ASN A 309 26.47 -58.65 -33.88
C ASN A 309 28.00 -58.52 -33.69
N GLU A 310 28.56 -57.41 -34.18
CA GLU A 310 29.96 -57.03 -34.04
C GLU A 310 30.12 -55.87 -33.05
N ARG A 311 31.37 -55.48 -32.75
CA ARG A 311 31.66 -54.34 -31.87
C ARG A 311 32.22 -53.17 -32.67
N VAL A 312 31.81 -51.95 -32.33
CA VAL A 312 32.42 -50.74 -32.90
C VAL A 312 33.82 -50.58 -32.33
N VAL A 313 34.82 -50.40 -33.18
CA VAL A 313 36.20 -50.08 -32.78
C VAL A 313 36.42 -48.57 -32.92
N ASN A 314 36.75 -47.92 -31.81
CA ASN A 314 37.19 -46.53 -31.77
C ASN A 314 38.72 -46.46 -31.84
N ASP A 315 39.25 -46.03 -32.99
CA ASP A 315 40.66 -45.69 -33.18
C ASP A 315 40.89 -44.20 -32.88
N ARG A 316 41.37 -43.94 -31.66
CA ARG A 316 41.64 -42.59 -31.16
C ARG A 316 42.81 -41.88 -31.84
N GLN A 317 43.74 -42.61 -32.46
CA GLN A 317 44.86 -41.97 -33.16
C GLN A 317 44.35 -41.26 -34.41
N ARG A 318 43.37 -41.89 -35.08
CA ARG A 318 42.82 -41.41 -36.34
C ARG A 318 41.50 -40.65 -36.16
N GLY A 319 40.80 -40.82 -35.04
CA GLY A 319 39.50 -40.20 -34.78
C GLY A 319 38.38 -40.90 -35.54
N LEU A 320 38.46 -42.23 -35.61
CA LEU A 320 37.66 -43.08 -36.48
C LEU A 320 36.87 -44.09 -35.64
N PHE A 321 35.59 -44.25 -35.96
CA PHE A 321 34.75 -45.33 -35.45
C PHE A 321 34.40 -46.26 -36.60
N ALA A 322 34.63 -47.56 -36.45
CA ALA A 322 34.29 -48.51 -37.51
C ALA A 322 33.82 -49.87 -37.00
N VAL A 323 33.01 -50.53 -37.82
CA VAL A 323 32.63 -51.94 -37.71
C VAL A 323 33.14 -52.66 -38.94
N VAL A 324 33.78 -53.81 -38.74
CA VAL A 324 34.27 -54.66 -39.83
C VAL A 324 33.41 -55.91 -39.85
N SER A 325 32.65 -56.13 -40.93
CA SER A 325 31.79 -57.30 -41.09
C SER A 325 31.85 -57.78 -42.54
N ASP A 326 32.09 -59.08 -42.74
CA ASP A 326 32.10 -59.75 -44.05
C ASP A 326 32.90 -59.01 -45.15
N GLY A 327 34.05 -58.44 -44.78
CA GLY A 327 34.94 -57.74 -45.71
C GLY A 327 34.52 -56.30 -46.05
N VAL A 328 33.47 -55.77 -45.42
CA VAL A 328 33.06 -54.37 -45.54
C VAL A 328 33.37 -53.62 -44.24
N VAL A 329 33.96 -52.43 -44.36
CA VAL A 329 34.22 -51.52 -43.23
C VAL A 329 33.21 -50.38 -43.28
N TYR A 330 32.31 -50.37 -42.32
CA TYR A 330 31.38 -49.28 -42.09
C TYR A 330 32.02 -48.32 -41.10
N TYR A 331 32.23 -47.07 -41.49
CA TYR A 331 32.98 -46.13 -40.65
C TYR A 331 32.39 -44.73 -40.61
N TYR A 332 32.63 -44.05 -39.50
CA TYR A 332 32.37 -42.63 -39.30
C TYR A 332 33.67 -41.93 -38.92
N SER A 333 34.02 -40.87 -39.66
CA SER A 333 35.20 -40.03 -39.46
C SER A 333 34.83 -38.57 -39.72
N GLU A 334 35.26 -37.68 -38.83
CA GLU A 334 35.14 -36.23 -39.04
C GLU A 334 36.31 -35.65 -39.84
N ARG A 335 37.32 -36.48 -40.12
CA ARG A 335 38.54 -36.07 -40.82
C ARG A 335 38.46 -36.31 -42.34
N GLY A 336 37.29 -36.68 -42.83
CA GLY A 336 37.03 -36.91 -44.25
C GLY A 336 36.93 -38.39 -44.61
N LEU A 337 37.10 -38.68 -45.90
CA LEU A 337 36.90 -40.03 -46.44
C LEU A 337 37.97 -41.01 -45.93
N TRP A 338 37.73 -42.31 -46.09
CA TRP A 338 38.60 -43.39 -45.62
C TRP A 338 40.02 -43.19 -46.12
N GLU A 339 40.18 -42.79 -47.39
CA GLU A 339 41.47 -42.55 -48.03
C GLU A 339 42.25 -41.41 -47.37
N GLU A 340 41.57 -40.32 -47.00
CA GLU A 340 42.15 -39.16 -46.32
C GLU A 340 42.51 -39.49 -44.86
N THR A 341 41.73 -40.36 -44.22
CA THR A 341 41.93 -40.79 -42.83
C THR A 341 42.97 -41.91 -42.72
N ALA A 342 43.10 -42.77 -43.74
CA ALA A 342 44.01 -43.91 -43.80
C ALA A 342 45.44 -43.52 -44.13
N TRP A 343 45.62 -42.52 -45.00
CA TRP A 343 46.93 -42.12 -45.53
C TRP A 343 47.06 -40.59 -45.57
N PRO A 344 47.27 -39.92 -44.43
CA PRO A 344 47.30 -38.46 -44.36
C PRO A 344 48.40 -37.80 -45.23
N GLU A 345 49.43 -38.55 -45.63
CA GLU A 345 50.61 -38.03 -46.33
C GLU A 345 50.61 -38.24 -47.87
N MET A 346 49.57 -38.83 -48.48
CA MET A 346 49.48 -39.01 -49.93
C MET A 346 48.41 -38.12 -50.57
N ASN A 347 48.50 -36.81 -50.37
CA ASN A 347 47.75 -35.84 -51.18
C ASN A 347 48.54 -35.56 -52.49
N LEU A 348 48.48 -36.49 -53.44
CA LEU A 348 49.15 -36.39 -54.74
C LEU A 348 48.20 -35.83 -55.81
N THR A 349 48.32 -34.52 -56.03
CA THR A 349 48.25 -33.87 -57.35
C THR A 349 46.93 -33.94 -58.12
N LYS A 350 46.09 -32.91 -57.95
CA LYS A 350 45.32 -32.32 -59.05
C LYS A 350 45.74 -30.86 -59.25
N GLN A 351 47.00 -30.70 -59.64
CA GLN A 351 47.58 -29.46 -60.13
C GLN A 351 47.95 -29.71 -61.59
N GLN A 352 47.10 -29.24 -62.52
CA GLN A 352 47.44 -28.76 -63.88
C GLN A 352 46.18 -28.59 -64.73
N HIS A 353 45.68 -27.35 -64.81
CA HIS A 353 45.50 -26.67 -66.10
C HIS A 353 45.50 -25.16 -65.84
N ALA A 354 46.62 -24.54 -66.20
CA ALA A 354 46.75 -23.10 -66.44
C ALA A 354 46.47 -22.82 -67.93
N THR A 355 46.31 -21.52 -68.24
CA THR A 355 45.98 -20.88 -69.55
C THR A 355 44.46 -20.67 -69.70
N ASP A 356 43.90 -19.45 -69.66
CA ASP A 356 44.24 -18.26 -70.46
C ASP A 356 43.99 -16.90 -69.78
N GLU A 357 44.67 -15.88 -70.31
CA GLU A 357 44.76 -14.48 -69.89
C GLU A 357 43.61 -13.56 -70.37
N LYS A 358 43.10 -12.68 -69.46
CA LYS A 358 42.84 -11.20 -69.54
C LYS A 358 41.92 -10.58 -70.66
N PRO A 359 41.49 -9.29 -70.52
CA PRO A 359 41.73 -8.30 -69.44
C PRO A 359 40.50 -7.52 -68.90
N ALA A 360 40.80 -6.77 -67.84
CA ALA A 360 40.04 -5.67 -67.25
C ALA A 360 39.98 -4.42 -68.16
N LEU A 361 38.98 -3.57 -67.92
CA LEU A 361 39.00 -2.14 -68.24
C LEU A 361 38.76 -1.33 -66.95
N SER A 362 39.54 -0.27 -66.81
CA SER A 362 39.71 0.58 -65.64
C SER A 362 39.11 1.98 -65.85
N ALA A 363 38.65 2.55 -64.73
CA ALA A 363 38.81 3.92 -64.20
C ALA A 363 38.76 5.17 -65.11
N GLU A 364 38.02 6.16 -64.58
CA GLU A 364 38.16 7.62 -64.71
C GLU A 364 37.73 8.29 -66.03
N GLU A 365 36.56 8.95 -65.99
CA GLU A 365 36.40 10.29 -66.57
C GLU A 365 35.12 10.98 -66.05
N LEU A 366 35.30 12.17 -65.45
CA LEU A 366 34.33 13.28 -65.31
C LEU A 366 33.27 13.10 -64.19
N GLY A 367 33.13 13.93 -63.15
CA GLY A 367 33.60 15.29 -62.92
C GLY A 367 32.40 16.24 -62.79
N LEU A 368 32.13 16.71 -61.56
CA LEU A 368 31.37 17.93 -61.19
C LEU A 368 29.85 17.90 -61.53
N GLU A 369 28.91 18.60 -60.90
CA GLU A 369 28.69 19.48 -59.73
C GLU A 369 27.15 19.70 -59.77
N ASP A 370 26.46 19.88 -58.64
CA ASP A 370 25.34 20.85 -58.49
C ASP A 370 24.72 20.78 -57.08
N GLU A 371 25.15 21.73 -56.25
CA GLU A 371 24.24 22.58 -55.45
C GLU A 371 23.28 23.32 -56.41
N THR A 372 22.05 23.74 -56.14
CA THR A 372 21.39 24.24 -54.92
C THR A 372 19.87 24.38 -55.21
N GLU A 373 19.06 24.36 -54.15
CA GLU A 373 17.99 25.36 -53.84
C GLU A 373 16.88 25.68 -54.87
N PHE A 374 15.61 25.45 -54.52
CA PHE A 374 14.58 26.50 -54.41
C PHE A 374 13.27 25.95 -53.78
N ALA A 375 12.72 26.76 -52.88
CA ALA A 375 11.41 26.68 -52.23
C ALA A 375 10.24 26.88 -53.25
N ASP A 376 8.94 26.75 -52.99
CA ASP A 376 8.09 26.76 -51.78
C ASP A 376 6.65 26.26 -52.21
N PRO A 377 5.51 26.48 -51.51
CA PRO A 377 4.63 25.39 -51.06
C PRO A 377 3.17 25.49 -51.59
N ALA A 378 2.37 24.47 -51.26
CA ALA A 378 0.90 24.48 -51.00
C ALA A 378 0.32 23.13 -51.44
N ASP A 379 -0.38 22.41 -50.56
CA ASP A 379 -1.82 22.60 -50.35
C ASP A 379 -2.32 21.68 -49.23
N GLY A 380 -3.39 22.09 -48.55
CA GLY A 380 -3.79 21.58 -47.24
C GLY A 380 -4.64 20.29 -47.20
N GLY A 381 -4.94 19.88 -45.97
CA GLY A 381 -6.23 19.28 -45.61
C GLY A 381 -6.21 17.99 -44.78
N PHE A 382 -6.60 18.14 -43.50
CA PHE A 382 -7.39 17.25 -42.62
C PHE A 382 -6.75 15.90 -42.19
N GLU A 383 -6.49 15.69 -40.89
CA GLU A 383 -7.40 15.04 -39.90
C GLU A 383 -7.88 13.68 -40.42
N ASP A 384 -7.68 12.52 -39.78
CA ASP A 384 -7.63 12.13 -38.37
C ASP A 384 -7.06 10.68 -38.32
N ASP A 385 -6.99 10.09 -37.12
CA ASP A 385 -6.70 8.68 -36.79
C ASP A 385 -5.29 8.37 -36.24
N GLU A 386 -5.21 8.55 -34.93
CA GLU A 386 -4.86 7.54 -33.92
C GLU A 386 -3.80 6.47 -34.26
N ASP A 387 -2.73 6.53 -33.46
CA ASP A 387 -2.08 5.38 -32.82
C ASP A 387 -1.68 4.20 -33.69
N VAL A 388 -0.51 4.35 -34.32
CA VAL A 388 0.33 3.21 -34.65
C VAL A 388 1.75 3.40 -34.13
N TRP A 389 1.92 3.01 -32.86
CA TRP A 389 3.05 2.20 -32.38
C TRP A 389 4.46 2.62 -32.81
N LYS A 390 5.19 3.28 -31.92
CA LYS A 390 6.57 2.95 -31.46
C LYS A 390 7.17 4.18 -30.77
N GLN A 391 7.40 4.10 -29.47
CA GLN A 391 8.68 3.71 -28.86
C GLN A 391 9.77 4.75 -29.13
N LEU A 392 10.49 5.10 -28.04
CA LEU A 392 11.84 5.69 -28.00
C LEU A 392 11.91 7.18 -27.67
#